data_AF-A0A9R0AA68-F1
#
_entry.id   AF-A0A9R0AA68-F1
#
_cell.length_a   1.000
_cell.length_b   1.000
_cell.length_c   1.000
_cell.angle_alpha   90.00
_cell.angle_beta   90.00
_cell.angle_gamma   90.00
#
_symmetry.space_group_name_H-M   'P 1'
#
loop_
_entity.id
_entity.type
_entity.pdbx_description
1 polymer ?
#
loop_
_entity_poly.entity_id
_entity_poly.type
_entity_poly.pdbx_seq_one_letter_code
_entity_poly.pdbx_strand_id
1 'polypeptide(L)'
;MSDLFCRSLYAYNGDQHQQGLKFEAGEVIRVTQALDGGWWEGEKDGVKGWFPSTYVQVEKLSSMSPLDEPLPRDWKCYMSTQGRKYYVNTISNETTWERPSSTPGTPKTPVKHKNPVPTVNGFHGNGSPLHQTEPSHVPMQKTSTDQQINCVTFPLPLHMSEQQLLKPDEWSYCDYFWADRKDAQRSTTVSGFEVLLQKQLKGRQIQKEMAEFVRERIRIEEEYAKNLSKLSQIPLAAQEEGTLGEAWSQLKKSLADEAEVHLKFSSKLQSEVEKPLLIFRENFKKDMKKFDHHMADLRKQLASRNAAVEKARKALADRQKDLDLKTQQLEIKLNSKIEEDIKKARRKSTQAGQCSFSRPLNLGNLLDHSHDDV
;
A
#
# COMPACT_ATOMS: atom_id res chain seq x y z
N MET A 1 23.56 -29.65 3.10
CA MET A 1 22.34 -29.30 2.36
C MET A 1 21.47 -28.53 3.32
N SER A 2 21.11 -27.29 2.99
CA SER A 2 20.40 -26.39 3.90
C SER A 2 18.96 -26.89 4.07
N ASP A 3 18.52 -27.10 5.32
CA ASP A 3 17.13 -27.40 5.61
C ASP A 3 16.26 -26.25 5.09
N LEU A 4 15.31 -26.57 4.21
CA LEU A 4 14.40 -25.60 3.62
C LEU A 4 13.16 -25.50 4.50
N PHE A 5 12.81 -24.31 4.96
CA PHE A 5 11.59 -24.07 5.73
C PHE A 5 10.63 -23.20 4.91
N CYS A 6 9.34 -23.40 5.13
CA CYS A 6 8.31 -22.58 4.54
C CYS A 6 7.26 -22.23 5.58
N ARG A 7 6.60 -21.09 5.39
CA ARG A 7 5.47 -20.65 6.22
C ARG A 7 4.18 -20.84 5.46
N SER A 8 3.18 -21.46 6.07
CA SER A 8 1.86 -21.61 5.46
C SER A 8 1.16 -20.25 5.33
N LEU A 9 0.57 -20.00 4.16
CA LEU A 9 -0.26 -18.83 3.87
C LEU A 9 -1.74 -19.12 4.14
N TYR A 10 -2.14 -20.39 3.99
CA TYR A 10 -3.50 -20.88 4.16
C TYR A 10 -3.50 -22.20 4.93
N ALA A 11 -4.61 -22.51 5.60
CA ALA A 11 -4.80 -23.81 6.25
C ALA A 11 -4.99 -24.93 5.20
N TYR A 12 -4.48 -26.12 5.48
CA TYR A 12 -4.63 -27.30 4.63
C TYR A 12 -5.01 -28.51 5.48
N ASN A 13 -6.13 -29.16 5.14
CA ASN A 13 -6.71 -30.24 5.95
C ASN A 13 -6.22 -31.64 5.59
N GLY A 14 -5.53 -31.80 4.46
CA GLY A 14 -4.97 -33.08 4.03
C GLY A 14 -5.97 -34.05 3.37
N ASP A 15 -7.28 -33.78 3.38
CA ASP A 15 -8.33 -34.72 2.95
C ASP A 15 -8.25 -35.15 1.48
N GLN A 16 -7.61 -34.35 0.61
CA GLN A 16 -7.47 -34.64 -0.81
C GLN A 16 -6.36 -35.66 -1.13
N HIS A 17 -5.51 -36.01 -0.16
CA HIS A 17 -4.40 -36.94 -0.37
C HIS A 17 -4.24 -37.86 0.85
N GLN A 18 -4.16 -39.18 0.67
CA GLN A 18 -4.04 -40.15 1.78
C GLN A 18 -2.81 -39.93 2.69
N GLN A 19 -1.84 -39.13 2.23
CA GLN A 19 -0.65 -38.71 2.98
C GLN A 19 -0.56 -37.18 3.13
N GLY A 20 -1.68 -36.48 3.23
CA GLY A 20 -1.71 -35.01 3.36
C GLY A 20 -1.21 -34.50 4.72
N LEU A 21 -0.30 -33.53 4.73
CA LEU A 21 0.16 -32.90 5.98
C LEU A 21 -0.83 -31.82 6.42
N LYS A 22 -1.48 -32.00 7.57
CA LYS A 22 -2.41 -30.99 8.10
C LYS A 22 -1.69 -29.82 8.80
N PHE A 23 -2.07 -28.59 8.46
CA PHE A 23 -1.55 -27.37 9.10
C PHE A 23 -2.52 -26.19 8.99
N GLU A 24 -2.38 -25.23 9.89
CA GLU A 24 -3.09 -23.94 9.90
C GLU A 24 -2.25 -22.84 9.21
N ALA A 25 -2.89 -21.71 8.86
CA ALA A 25 -2.18 -20.57 8.28
C ALA A 25 -1.19 -19.93 9.28
N GLY A 26 0.02 -19.59 8.82
CA GLY A 26 1.07 -18.95 9.60
C GLY A 26 2.05 -19.91 10.28
N GLU A 27 1.84 -21.22 10.16
CA GLU A 27 2.69 -22.27 10.73
C GLU A 27 3.95 -22.52 9.88
N VAL A 28 5.04 -22.94 10.53
CA VAL A 28 6.32 -23.22 9.87
C VAL A 28 6.46 -24.71 9.63
N ILE A 29 6.73 -25.09 8.38
CA ILE A 29 6.85 -26.47 7.92
C ILE A 29 8.26 -26.67 7.37
N ARG A 30 8.93 -27.74 7.79
CA ARG A 30 10.22 -28.14 7.24
C ARG A 30 9.99 -28.90 5.94
N VAL A 31 10.47 -28.39 4.82
CA VAL A 31 10.34 -29.05 3.51
C VAL A 31 11.40 -30.15 3.40
N THR A 32 10.95 -31.40 3.27
CA THR A 32 11.81 -32.58 3.08
C THR A 32 12.02 -32.88 1.61
N GLN A 33 11.02 -32.61 0.76
CA GLN A 33 11.10 -32.84 -0.68
C GLN A 33 10.27 -31.81 -1.45
N ALA A 34 10.86 -31.17 -2.46
CA ALA A 34 10.15 -30.26 -3.37
C ALA A 34 10.15 -30.84 -4.79
N LEU A 35 8.98 -31.29 -5.27
CA LEU A 35 8.82 -31.75 -6.65
C LEU A 35 8.45 -30.59 -7.57
N ASP A 36 8.92 -30.63 -8.82
CA ASP A 36 8.63 -29.61 -9.84
C ASP A 36 7.14 -29.56 -10.26
N GLY A 37 6.35 -30.58 -9.89
CA GLY A 37 4.91 -30.66 -10.12
C GLY A 37 4.03 -29.87 -9.14
N GLY A 38 4.63 -29.05 -8.26
CA GLY A 38 3.90 -28.17 -7.34
C GLY A 38 3.37 -28.83 -6.06
N TRP A 39 3.71 -30.10 -5.81
CA TRP A 39 3.44 -30.81 -4.55
C TRP A 39 4.74 -31.01 -3.79
N TRP A 40 4.76 -30.57 -2.53
CA TRP A 40 5.91 -30.67 -1.65
C TRP A 40 5.60 -31.58 -0.47
N GLU A 41 6.62 -32.30 -0.01
CA GLU A 41 6.59 -33.04 1.23
C GLU A 41 7.25 -32.19 2.31
N GLY A 42 6.63 -32.15 3.49
CA GLY A 42 7.25 -31.54 4.65
C GLY A 42 6.87 -32.20 5.95
N GLU A 43 7.50 -31.72 7.00
CA GLU A 43 7.38 -32.22 8.36
C GLU A 43 6.99 -31.08 9.30
N LYS A 44 5.96 -31.33 10.11
CA LYS A 44 5.51 -30.46 11.18
C LYS A 44 5.17 -31.30 12.39
N ASP A 45 5.66 -30.91 13.56
CA ASP A 45 5.44 -31.61 14.85
C ASP A 45 5.79 -33.11 14.79
N GLY A 46 6.80 -33.48 13.99
CA GLY A 46 7.24 -34.86 13.77
C GLY A 46 6.37 -35.68 12.80
N VAL A 47 5.30 -35.11 12.26
CA VAL A 47 4.42 -35.73 11.26
C VAL A 47 4.83 -35.28 9.87
N LYS A 48 4.97 -36.25 8.95
CA LYS A 48 5.30 -36.00 7.54
C LYS A 48 4.08 -36.14 6.64
N GLY A 49 4.02 -35.31 5.61
CA GLY A 49 3.01 -35.45 4.57
C GLY A 49 3.16 -34.44 3.45
N TRP A 50 2.28 -34.56 2.47
CA TRP A 50 2.27 -33.80 1.23
C TRP A 50 1.30 -32.63 1.28
N PHE A 51 1.69 -31.52 0.66
CA PHE A 51 0.86 -30.34 0.51
C PHE A 51 1.21 -29.56 -0.77
N PRO A 52 0.28 -28.75 -1.30
CA PRO A 52 0.56 -27.92 -2.47
C PRO A 52 1.54 -26.80 -2.13
N SER A 53 2.56 -26.59 -2.95
CA SER A 53 3.55 -25.52 -2.77
C SER A 53 2.94 -24.12 -2.80
N THR A 54 1.76 -23.96 -3.42
CA THR A 54 1.00 -22.70 -3.49
C THR A 54 0.39 -22.28 -2.14
N TYR A 55 0.34 -23.19 -1.15
CA TYR A 55 -0.17 -22.92 0.18
C TYR A 55 0.90 -22.40 1.13
N VAL A 56 2.15 -22.34 0.69
CA VAL A 56 3.29 -21.98 1.53
C VAL A 56 4.19 -20.96 0.84
N GLN A 57 4.94 -20.21 1.64
CA GLN A 57 5.99 -19.31 1.17
C GLN A 57 7.34 -19.79 1.70
N VAL A 58 8.29 -20.02 0.79
CA VAL A 58 9.66 -20.46 1.16
C VAL A 58 10.38 -19.35 1.90
N GLU A 59 10.88 -19.66 3.09
CA GLU A 59 11.78 -18.80 3.84
C GLU A 59 13.21 -19.29 3.59
N LYS A 60 13.98 -18.57 2.76
CA LYS A 60 15.42 -18.85 2.61
C LYS A 60 16.14 -18.41 3.89
N LEU A 61 16.75 -19.36 4.60
CA LEU A 61 17.64 -19.04 5.72
C LEU A 61 18.94 -18.42 5.19
N SER A 62 18.93 -17.12 4.90
CA SER A 62 20.12 -16.30 4.80
C SER A 62 20.19 -15.39 6.02
N SER A 63 21.15 -15.70 6.91
CA SER A 63 21.60 -14.94 8.08
C SER A 63 20.51 -14.51 9.07
N MET A 64 20.43 -15.24 10.19
CA MET A 64 19.74 -14.79 11.41
C MET A 64 20.15 -13.36 11.75
N SER A 65 19.18 -12.46 11.67
CA SER A 65 19.31 -11.12 12.25
C SER A 65 18.97 -11.21 13.76
N PRO A 66 19.57 -10.38 14.64
CA PRO A 66 19.33 -10.40 16.10
C PRO A 66 17.88 -10.04 16.52
N LEU A 67 16.94 -10.07 15.59
CA LEU A 67 15.55 -9.61 15.74
C LEU A 67 14.57 -10.73 16.16
N ASP A 68 14.96 -12.00 16.12
CA ASP A 68 14.05 -13.12 16.40
C ASP A 68 14.17 -13.75 17.81
N GLU A 69 15.08 -13.28 18.68
CA GLU A 69 15.13 -13.73 20.07
C GLU A 69 13.99 -13.09 20.90
N PRO A 70 13.22 -13.81 21.74
CA PRO A 70 12.14 -13.23 22.51
C PRO A 70 12.66 -12.22 23.55
N LEU A 71 11.96 -11.09 23.69
CA LEU A 71 12.30 -10.08 24.71
C LEU A 71 12.16 -10.68 26.11
N PRO A 72 12.94 -10.21 27.11
CA PRO A 72 12.73 -10.59 28.50
C PRO A 72 11.28 -10.27 28.91
N ARG A 73 10.71 -11.08 29.81
CA ARG A 73 9.26 -11.08 30.14
C ARG A 73 8.69 -9.70 30.46
N ASP A 74 9.51 -8.82 31.01
CA ASP A 74 9.06 -7.50 31.48
C ASP A 74 9.24 -6.40 30.44
N TRP A 75 9.78 -6.70 29.26
CA TRP A 75 10.07 -5.74 28.19
C TRP A 75 9.15 -5.91 26.98
N LYS A 76 8.55 -4.80 26.53
CA LYS A 76 7.68 -4.74 25.36
C LYS A 76 8.28 -3.84 24.28
N CYS A 77 8.15 -4.24 23.02
CA CYS A 77 8.59 -3.45 21.86
C CYS A 77 7.46 -2.57 21.34
N TYR A 78 7.78 -1.31 21.08
CA TYR A 78 6.89 -0.33 20.49
C TYR A 78 7.57 0.32 19.30
N MET A 79 6.76 0.85 18.38
CA MET A 79 7.23 1.60 17.22
C MET A 79 7.06 3.09 17.48
N SER A 80 8.12 3.86 17.24
CA SER A 80 8.04 5.30 17.25
C SER A 80 7.29 5.79 16.01
N THR A 81 6.82 7.02 16.10
CA THR A 81 6.13 7.74 15.02
C THR A 81 7.00 7.98 13.77
N GLN A 82 8.31 7.71 13.86
CA GLN A 82 9.27 7.73 12.74
C GLN A 82 9.63 6.32 12.24
N GLY A 83 8.91 5.29 12.68
CA GLY A 83 9.13 3.90 12.29
C GLY A 83 10.34 3.23 12.94
N ARG A 84 10.85 3.76 14.07
CA ARG A 84 11.97 3.14 14.82
C ARG A 84 11.46 2.38 16.03
N LYS A 85 11.95 1.17 16.26
CA LYS A 85 11.61 0.36 17.44
C LYS A 85 12.25 0.93 18.72
N TYR A 86 11.49 0.94 19.82
CA TYR A 86 11.98 1.20 21.16
C TYR A 86 11.36 0.21 22.15
N TYR A 87 12.03 -0.02 23.27
CA TYR A 87 11.64 -1.05 24.24
C TYR A 87 11.33 -0.40 25.58
N VAL A 88 10.26 -0.85 26.23
CA VAL A 88 9.80 -0.33 27.52
C VAL A 88 9.68 -1.48 28.52
N ASN A 89 10.30 -1.32 29.69
CA ASN A 89 10.11 -2.22 30.81
C ASN A 89 8.80 -1.87 31.53
N THR A 90 7.87 -2.81 31.57
CA THR A 90 6.53 -2.62 32.10
C THR A 90 6.44 -2.66 33.63
N ILE A 91 7.53 -3.04 34.32
CA ILE A 91 7.62 -3.06 35.77
C ILE A 91 8.37 -1.83 36.30
N SER A 92 9.49 -1.44 35.66
CA SER A 92 10.31 -0.29 36.08
C SER A 92 10.01 1.03 35.36
N ASN A 93 9.17 1.01 34.31
CA ASN A 93 8.92 2.14 33.39
C ASN A 93 10.19 2.70 32.71
N GLU A 94 11.26 1.92 32.62
CA GLU A 94 12.46 2.31 31.87
C GLU A 94 12.27 2.14 30.36
N THR A 95 12.75 3.10 29.56
CA THR A 95 12.69 3.07 28.10
C THR A 95 14.09 3.06 27.48
N THR A 96 14.33 2.20 26.48
CA THR A 96 15.59 2.14 25.75
C THR A 96 15.37 2.01 24.24
N TRP A 97 16.31 2.52 23.45
CA TRP A 97 16.34 2.35 22.00
C TRP A 97 17.10 1.08 21.58
N GLU A 98 17.89 0.51 22.48
CA GLU A 98 18.64 -0.73 22.26
C GLU A 98 17.86 -1.93 22.79
N ARG A 99 17.89 -3.06 22.06
CA ARG A 99 17.12 -4.26 22.44
C ARG A 99 17.68 -4.88 23.73
N PRO A 100 16.88 -5.00 24.81
CA PRO A 100 17.30 -5.71 26.01
C PRO A 100 17.45 -7.21 25.72
N SER A 101 18.57 -7.82 26.11
CA SER A 101 18.83 -9.25 25.95
C SER A 101 18.28 -10.08 27.12
N SER A 102 17.96 -11.35 26.86
CA SER A 102 17.39 -12.33 27.80
C SER A 102 18.43 -13.12 28.61
N THR A 103 19.73 -12.91 28.38
CA THR A 103 20.82 -13.66 29.03
C THR A 103 21.39 -12.95 30.28
N PRO A 104 21.48 -13.64 31.44
CA PRO A 104 22.13 -13.07 32.62
C PRO A 104 23.65 -13.20 32.53
N GLY A 105 24.36 -12.07 32.63
CA GLY A 105 25.79 -12.04 32.96
C GLY A 105 26.71 -11.47 31.88
N THR A 106 26.94 -10.15 31.92
CA THR A 106 28.25 -9.44 31.89
C THR A 106 28.02 -7.93 31.74
N PRO A 107 28.94 -7.06 32.22
CA PRO A 107 28.59 -5.79 32.87
C PRO A 107 28.40 -4.59 31.93
N LYS A 108 27.46 -3.71 32.32
CA LYS A 108 27.21 -2.38 31.77
C LYS A 108 28.16 -1.35 32.40
N THR A 109 28.68 -0.42 31.60
CA THR A 109 29.00 0.93 32.09
C THR A 109 27.85 1.89 31.76
N PRO A 110 27.50 2.84 32.64
CA PRO A 110 26.24 3.58 32.53
C PRO A 110 26.44 4.98 31.94
N VAL A 111 25.54 5.40 31.05
CA VAL A 111 25.26 6.82 30.84
C VAL A 111 23.84 7.10 31.34
N LYS A 112 23.78 7.79 32.47
CA LYS A 112 22.55 8.29 33.10
C LYS A 112 21.96 9.41 32.23
N HIS A 113 20.69 9.32 31.89
CA HIS A 113 19.80 10.48 31.84
C HIS A 113 18.44 10.08 32.42
N LYS A 114 18.27 10.34 33.71
CA LYS A 114 16.94 10.42 34.32
C LYS A 114 16.34 11.76 33.93
N ASN A 115 15.08 11.76 33.49
CA ASN A 115 14.13 12.74 34.01
C ASN A 115 12.70 12.18 33.95
N PRO A 116 11.85 12.55 34.93
CA PRO A 116 10.64 11.82 35.29
C PRO A 116 9.39 12.39 34.60
N VAL A 117 8.40 11.52 34.40
CA VAL A 117 7.00 11.93 34.14
C VAL A 117 6.29 12.04 35.50
N PRO A 118 5.49 13.09 35.78
CA PRO A 118 4.81 13.25 37.06
C PRO A 118 3.50 12.47 37.16
N THR A 119 3.26 11.91 38.34
CA THR A 119 2.03 11.23 38.76
C THR A 119 1.07 12.20 39.47
N VAL A 120 -0.20 11.85 39.42
CA VAL A 120 -1.43 12.51 39.87
C VAL A 120 -1.67 12.50 41.40
N ASN A 121 -2.33 13.57 41.87
CA ASN A 121 -3.20 13.78 43.06
C ASN A 121 -2.64 14.04 44.50
N GLY A 122 -3.17 15.11 45.13
CA GLY A 122 -3.72 15.06 46.51
C GLY A 122 -3.26 16.05 47.60
N PHE A 123 -4.02 17.16 47.79
CA PHE A 123 -4.48 17.81 49.04
C PHE A 123 -3.58 18.42 50.17
N HIS A 124 -4.04 19.62 50.64
CA HIS A 124 -3.79 20.44 51.88
C HIS A 124 -2.40 21.12 52.06
N GLY A 125 -2.22 22.37 52.50
CA GLY A 125 -3.08 23.50 52.91
C GLY A 125 -2.21 24.68 53.45
N ASN A 126 -2.79 25.89 53.49
CA ASN A 126 -2.40 27.16 54.16
C ASN A 126 -1.30 28.11 53.58
N GLY A 127 -1.69 29.39 53.38
CA GLY A 127 -0.86 30.58 53.61
C GLY A 127 -0.68 31.57 52.43
N SER A 128 -1.52 32.62 52.34
CA SER A 128 -1.36 33.84 51.49
C SER A 128 -0.28 34.81 52.05
N PRO A 129 0.09 35.99 51.44
CA PRO A 129 -0.54 36.71 50.32
C PRO A 129 0.34 37.48 49.27
N LEU A 130 -0.34 37.90 48.19
CA LEU A 130 -0.13 39.09 47.30
C LEU A 130 1.18 39.30 46.50
N HIS A 131 1.10 39.31 45.16
CA HIS A 131 1.13 40.54 44.32
C HIS A 131 0.76 40.24 42.86
N GLN A 132 -0.13 41.05 42.28
CA GLN A 132 -0.56 41.01 40.88
C GLN A 132 0.43 41.75 39.96
N THR A 133 0.69 41.21 38.76
CA THR A 133 1.15 41.96 37.57
C THR A 133 0.72 41.20 36.29
N GLU A 134 0.21 41.96 35.32
CA GLU A 134 -0.45 41.51 34.07
C GLU A 134 0.45 40.73 33.09
N PRO A 135 -0.10 39.86 32.21
CA PRO A 135 0.70 39.10 31.27
C PRO A 135 0.97 39.85 29.96
N SER A 136 2.26 40.10 29.70
CA SER A 136 2.81 40.46 28.40
C SER A 136 2.51 39.38 27.35
N HIS A 137 1.88 39.75 26.24
CA HIS A 137 1.66 38.87 25.09
C HIS A 137 3.00 38.44 24.46
N VAL A 138 3.47 37.24 24.81
CA VAL A 138 4.50 36.52 24.06
C VAL A 138 3.83 35.88 22.83
N PRO A 139 4.33 36.06 21.60
CA PRO A 139 3.80 35.33 20.46
C PRO A 139 4.21 33.87 20.61
N MET A 140 3.26 32.99 20.94
CA MET A 140 3.48 31.55 20.84
C MET A 140 3.85 31.22 19.39
N GLN A 141 5.10 30.81 19.16
CA GLN A 141 5.47 30.04 18.00
C GLN A 141 4.63 28.75 18.04
N LYS A 142 3.51 28.72 17.31
CA LYS A 142 2.81 27.47 17.04
C LYS A 142 3.77 26.60 16.22
N THR A 143 4.32 25.58 16.85
CA THR A 143 4.97 24.46 16.15
C THR A 143 4.00 23.92 15.10
N SER A 144 4.41 23.91 13.82
CA SER A 144 3.61 23.37 12.73
C SER A 144 3.14 21.97 13.10
N THR A 145 1.84 21.71 13.05
CA THR A 145 1.23 20.40 13.33
C THR A 145 1.23 19.49 12.12
N ASP A 146 1.62 20.01 10.96
CA ASP A 146 1.46 19.36 9.67
C ASP A 146 2.81 19.29 8.93
N GLN A 147 2.96 18.24 8.12
CA GLN A 147 4.05 17.98 7.20
C GLN A 147 3.55 18.05 5.76
N GLN A 148 4.31 18.71 4.88
CA GLN A 148 4.00 18.75 3.46
C GLN A 148 4.88 17.78 2.68
N ILE A 149 4.27 16.92 1.86
CA ILE A 149 4.94 15.97 0.96
C ILE A 149 4.36 16.18 -0.44
N ASN A 150 5.20 16.59 -1.40
CA ASN A 150 4.81 16.83 -2.79
C ASN A 150 3.53 17.66 -2.93
N CYS A 151 3.50 18.82 -2.25
CA CYS A 151 2.38 19.75 -2.27
C CYS A 151 1.08 19.26 -1.57
N VAL A 152 1.05 18.04 -1.03
CA VAL A 152 -0.04 17.52 -0.19
C VAL A 152 0.35 17.64 1.28
N THR A 153 -0.59 18.09 2.11
CA THR A 153 -0.35 18.33 3.54
C THR A 153 -0.93 17.15 4.33
N PHE A 154 -0.09 16.54 5.16
CA PHE A 154 -0.43 15.46 6.05
C PHE A 154 -0.17 15.88 7.50
N PRO A 155 -0.97 15.44 8.47
CA PRO A 155 -0.70 15.68 9.88
C PRO A 155 0.63 15.05 10.32
N LEU A 156 1.35 15.72 11.24
CA LEU A 156 2.60 15.19 11.78
C LEU A 156 2.34 13.99 12.69
N PRO A 157 3.13 12.91 12.55
CA PRO A 157 2.96 11.68 13.33
C PRO A 157 2.90 11.85 14.86
N LEU A 158 3.52 12.90 15.40
CA LEU A 158 3.59 13.17 16.85
C LEU A 158 2.29 13.77 17.42
N HIS A 159 1.44 14.38 16.59
CA HIS A 159 0.21 15.07 16.99
C HIS A 159 -1.06 14.44 16.38
N MET A 160 -0.96 13.20 15.89
CA MET A 160 -2.08 12.49 15.27
C MET A 160 -3.10 12.04 16.32
N SER A 161 -4.28 12.66 16.33
CA SER A 161 -5.49 11.94 16.73
C SER A 161 -5.78 10.86 15.68
N GLU A 162 -6.24 9.66 16.09
CA GLU A 162 -6.60 8.60 15.15
C GLU A 162 -7.55 9.13 14.07
N GLN A 163 -7.10 9.09 12.81
CA GLN A 163 -7.93 9.44 11.66
C GLN A 163 -8.65 8.18 11.21
N GLN A 164 -9.98 8.21 11.25
CA GLN A 164 -10.79 7.12 10.72
C GLN A 164 -10.63 7.05 9.20
N LEU A 165 -10.56 5.82 8.68
CA LEU A 165 -10.60 5.55 7.25
C LEU A 165 -11.97 5.93 6.69
N LEU A 166 -12.03 6.32 5.41
CA LEU A 166 -13.29 6.57 4.72
C LEU A 166 -14.12 5.30 4.61
N LYS A 167 -13.45 4.17 4.37
CA LYS A 167 -14.07 2.83 4.35
C LYS A 167 -13.32 1.88 5.30
N PRO A 168 -13.65 1.88 6.60
CA PRO A 168 -12.87 1.17 7.62
C PRO A 168 -12.85 -0.35 7.46
N ASP A 169 -13.87 -0.92 6.85
CA ASP A 169 -14.01 -2.37 6.65
C ASP A 169 -13.50 -2.84 5.28
N GLU A 170 -12.91 -1.95 4.47
CA GLU A 170 -12.46 -2.23 3.11
C GLU A 170 -11.03 -1.74 2.86
N TRP A 171 -10.26 -2.50 2.09
CA TRP A 171 -8.98 -2.04 1.54
C TRP A 171 -9.20 -1.13 0.32
N SER A 172 -9.74 0.06 0.56
CA SER A 172 -10.22 0.93 -0.51
C SER A 172 -9.13 1.77 -1.17
N TYR A 173 -9.21 1.94 -2.49
CA TYR A 173 -8.30 2.83 -3.22
C TYR A 173 -8.33 4.27 -2.71
N CYS A 174 -9.46 4.74 -2.18
CA CYS A 174 -9.57 6.09 -1.61
C CYS A 174 -8.87 6.28 -0.27
N ASP A 175 -8.42 5.22 0.38
CA ASP A 175 -7.79 5.31 1.72
C ASP A 175 -6.26 5.17 1.65
N TYR A 176 -5.74 4.37 0.71
CA TYR A 176 -4.34 3.90 0.77
C TYR A 176 -3.40 4.48 -0.30
N PHE A 177 -3.87 5.37 -1.18
CA PHE A 177 -3.10 5.85 -2.36
C PHE A 177 -2.86 7.37 -2.37
N TRP A 178 -2.81 8.00 -1.20
CA TRP A 178 -2.57 9.45 -1.07
C TRP A 178 -1.11 9.86 -1.22
N ALA A 179 -0.21 9.10 -0.58
CA ALA A 179 1.21 9.42 -0.56
C ALA A 179 1.91 8.94 -1.83
N ASP A 180 2.85 9.76 -2.32
CA ASP A 180 3.67 9.37 -3.46
C ASP A 180 4.78 8.40 -3.01
N ARG A 181 5.06 7.40 -3.85
CA ARG A 181 6.09 6.39 -3.59
C ARG A 181 7.40 6.78 -4.28
N LYS A 182 8.53 6.61 -3.60
CA LYS A 182 9.84 6.68 -4.24
C LYS A 182 10.22 5.32 -4.80
N ASP A 183 10.79 5.29 -5.99
CA ASP A 183 11.40 4.09 -6.55
C ASP A 183 12.54 3.56 -5.65
N ALA A 184 12.92 2.29 -5.85
CA ALA A 184 13.98 1.64 -5.06
C ALA A 184 15.33 2.37 -5.18
N GLN A 185 15.54 3.11 -6.27
CA GLN A 185 16.74 3.93 -6.52
C GLN A 185 16.61 5.39 -6.04
N ARG A 186 15.48 5.77 -5.43
CA ARG A 186 15.13 7.13 -4.97
C ARG A 186 15.26 8.23 -6.03
N SER A 187 15.30 7.89 -7.31
CA SER A 187 15.45 8.80 -8.44
C SER A 187 14.11 9.38 -8.90
N THR A 188 13.05 8.57 -8.83
CA THR A 188 11.75 8.88 -9.44
C THR A 188 10.64 8.73 -8.42
N THR A 189 9.73 9.70 -8.39
CA THR A 189 8.57 9.70 -7.49
C THR A 189 7.32 9.38 -8.29
N VAL A 190 6.61 8.31 -7.91
CA VAL A 190 5.40 7.82 -8.55
C VAL A 190 4.21 8.15 -7.66
N SER A 191 3.20 8.81 -8.19
CA SER A 191 2.02 9.16 -7.38
C SER A 191 1.19 7.92 -7.05
N GLY A 192 0.45 7.94 -5.95
CA GLY A 192 -0.45 6.83 -5.61
C GLY A 192 -1.52 6.59 -6.68
N PHE A 193 -2.04 7.65 -7.31
CA PHE A 193 -2.97 7.53 -8.44
C PHE A 193 -2.35 6.83 -9.65
N GLU A 194 -1.09 7.12 -9.96
CA GLU A 194 -0.38 6.47 -11.06
C GLU A 194 -0.23 4.96 -10.84
N VAL A 195 -0.04 4.52 -9.59
CA VAL A 195 -0.06 3.08 -9.27
C VAL A 195 -1.41 2.44 -9.63
N LEU A 196 -2.51 3.12 -9.32
CA LEU A 196 -3.86 2.65 -9.66
C LEU A 196 -4.07 2.62 -11.18
N LEU A 197 -3.63 3.66 -11.88
CA LEU A 197 -3.69 3.74 -13.34
C LEU A 197 -2.93 2.57 -13.99
N GLN A 198 -1.71 2.29 -13.52
CA GLN A 198 -0.91 1.16 -14.01
C GLN A 198 -1.57 -0.19 -13.71
N LYS A 199 -2.22 -0.34 -12.54
CA LYS A 199 -3.00 -1.55 -12.21
C LYS A 199 -4.15 -1.75 -13.19
N GLN A 200 -4.86 -0.68 -13.56
CA GLN A 200 -5.94 -0.71 -14.55
C GLN A 200 -5.41 -1.09 -15.95
N LEU A 201 -4.33 -0.45 -16.40
CA LEU A 201 -3.68 -0.78 -17.69
C LEU A 201 -3.20 -2.23 -17.75
N LYS A 202 -2.60 -2.73 -16.66
CA LYS A 202 -2.21 -4.14 -16.54
C LYS A 202 -3.42 -5.07 -16.59
N GLY A 203 -4.53 -4.71 -15.96
CA GLY A 203 -5.78 -5.47 -16.06
C GLY A 203 -6.25 -5.64 -17.51
N ARG A 204 -6.21 -4.56 -18.30
CA ARG A 204 -6.52 -4.64 -19.74
C ARG A 204 -5.55 -5.52 -20.53
N GLN A 205 -4.27 -5.50 -20.17
CA GLN A 205 -3.27 -6.36 -20.80
C GLN A 205 -3.54 -7.84 -20.49
N ILE A 206 -3.81 -8.18 -19.23
CA ILE A 206 -4.16 -9.55 -18.82
C ILE A 206 -5.43 -10.04 -19.54
N GLN A 207 -6.47 -9.20 -19.64
CA GLN A 207 -7.68 -9.51 -20.41
C GLN A 207 -7.36 -9.87 -21.87
N LYS A 208 -6.42 -9.16 -22.51
CA LYS A 208 -5.99 -9.45 -23.88
C LYS A 208 -5.26 -10.80 -23.95
N GLU A 209 -4.35 -11.07 -23.01
CA GLU A 209 -3.62 -12.34 -22.93
C GLU A 209 -4.57 -13.52 -22.69
N MET A 210 -5.61 -13.36 -21.88
CA MET A 210 -6.65 -14.37 -21.69
C MET A 210 -7.42 -14.66 -22.99
N ALA A 211 -7.75 -13.63 -23.78
CA ALA A 211 -8.39 -13.82 -25.08
C ALA A 211 -7.45 -14.53 -26.07
N GLU A 212 -6.16 -14.17 -26.08
CA GLU A 212 -5.14 -14.84 -26.91
C GLU A 212 -5.01 -16.32 -26.53
N PHE A 213 -5.03 -16.65 -25.24
CA PHE A 213 -5.04 -18.04 -24.78
C PHE A 213 -6.26 -18.83 -25.29
N VAL A 214 -7.46 -18.23 -25.20
CA VAL A 214 -8.70 -18.85 -25.71
C VAL A 214 -8.62 -19.03 -27.24
N ARG A 215 -8.02 -18.10 -27.96
CA ARG A 215 -7.77 -18.22 -29.41
C ARG A 215 -6.89 -19.41 -29.75
N GLU A 216 -5.82 -19.66 -29.01
CA GLU A 216 -4.99 -20.85 -29.23
C GLU A 216 -5.76 -22.13 -28.94
N ARG A 217 -6.61 -22.14 -27.89
CA ARG A 217 -7.52 -23.27 -27.64
C ARG A 217 -8.48 -23.50 -28.81
N ILE A 218 -9.08 -22.44 -29.35
CA ILE A 218 -9.97 -22.52 -30.53
C ILE A 218 -9.25 -23.18 -31.71
N ARG A 219 -8.00 -22.77 -32.01
CA ARG A 219 -7.21 -23.37 -33.11
C ARG A 219 -6.94 -24.85 -32.91
N ILE A 220 -6.63 -25.27 -31.68
CA ILE A 220 -6.43 -26.69 -31.34
C ILE A 220 -7.72 -27.49 -31.60
N GLU A 221 -8.87 -26.97 -31.19
CA GLU A 221 -10.17 -27.62 -31.42
C GLU A 221 -10.52 -27.70 -32.90
N GLU A 222 -10.26 -26.64 -33.67
CA GLU A 222 -10.47 -26.61 -35.12
C GLU A 222 -9.58 -27.62 -35.85
N GLU A 223 -8.31 -27.74 -35.46
CA GLU A 223 -7.40 -28.72 -36.04
C GLU A 223 -7.80 -30.16 -35.68
N TYR A 224 -8.20 -30.40 -34.42
CA TYR A 224 -8.72 -31.69 -33.98
C TYR A 224 -9.97 -32.11 -34.77
N ALA A 225 -10.96 -31.22 -34.88
CA ALA A 225 -12.16 -31.43 -35.67
C ALA A 225 -11.83 -31.71 -37.15
N LYS A 226 -10.91 -30.94 -37.74
CA LYS A 226 -10.46 -31.13 -39.12
C LYS A 226 -9.83 -32.52 -39.33
N ASN A 227 -9.02 -32.98 -38.39
CA ASN A 227 -8.38 -34.28 -38.47
C ASN A 227 -9.38 -35.44 -38.32
N LEU A 228 -10.33 -35.34 -37.38
CA LEU A 228 -11.43 -36.31 -37.25
C LEU A 228 -12.29 -36.36 -38.52
N SER A 229 -12.67 -35.20 -39.05
CA SER A 229 -13.44 -35.10 -40.29
C SER A 229 -12.67 -35.74 -41.46
N LYS A 230 -11.37 -35.48 -41.60
CA LYS A 230 -10.55 -36.11 -42.63
C LYS A 230 -10.48 -37.63 -42.45
N LEU A 231 -10.30 -38.12 -41.22
CA LEU A 231 -10.23 -39.55 -40.92
C LEU A 231 -11.54 -40.26 -41.25
N SER A 232 -12.69 -39.63 -40.96
CA SER A 232 -14.03 -40.17 -41.28
C SER A 232 -14.24 -40.50 -42.75
N GLN A 233 -13.52 -39.82 -43.65
CA GLN A 233 -13.65 -39.95 -45.11
C GLN A 233 -12.64 -40.92 -45.73
N ILE A 234 -11.69 -41.47 -44.96
CA ILE A 234 -10.69 -42.38 -45.52
C ILE A 234 -11.37 -43.73 -45.85
N PRO A 235 -11.18 -44.27 -47.07
CA PRO A 235 -11.87 -45.50 -47.51
C PRO A 235 -11.20 -46.79 -46.99
N LEU A 236 -10.79 -46.82 -45.72
CA LEU A 236 -10.26 -48.03 -45.09
C LEU A 236 -11.39 -49.05 -44.86
N ALA A 237 -11.11 -50.31 -45.21
CA ALA A 237 -12.06 -51.42 -45.12
C ALA A 237 -13.44 -51.12 -45.75
N ALA A 238 -13.46 -50.32 -46.83
CA ALA A 238 -14.70 -49.93 -47.51
C ALA A 238 -15.39 -51.10 -48.26
N GLN A 239 -14.69 -52.23 -48.41
CA GLN A 239 -15.19 -53.46 -49.04
C GLN A 239 -15.89 -54.39 -48.04
N GLU A 240 -15.88 -54.08 -46.75
CA GLU A 240 -16.59 -54.88 -45.76
C GLU A 240 -18.10 -54.76 -45.97
N GLU A 241 -18.80 -55.90 -46.04
CA GLU A 241 -20.23 -55.97 -46.34
C GLU A 241 -21.05 -56.54 -45.17
N GLY A 242 -22.37 -56.58 -45.34
CA GLY A 242 -23.30 -57.07 -44.33
C GLY A 242 -23.31 -56.20 -43.07
N THR A 243 -23.80 -56.77 -41.98
CA THR A 243 -23.99 -56.04 -40.71
C THR A 243 -22.68 -55.53 -40.10
N LEU A 244 -21.55 -56.19 -40.39
CA LEU A 244 -20.24 -55.71 -39.96
C LEU A 244 -19.80 -54.48 -40.74
N GLY A 245 -20.01 -54.47 -42.07
CA GLY A 245 -19.77 -53.30 -42.92
C GLY A 245 -20.64 -52.10 -42.57
N GLU A 246 -21.90 -52.34 -42.21
CA GLU A 246 -22.82 -51.32 -41.68
C GLU A 246 -22.30 -50.72 -40.37
N ALA A 247 -21.88 -51.57 -39.41
CA ALA A 247 -21.31 -51.13 -38.14
C ALA A 247 -20.01 -50.34 -38.33
N TRP A 248 -19.13 -50.78 -39.24
CA TRP A 248 -17.91 -50.07 -39.60
C TRP A 248 -18.19 -48.70 -40.24
N SER A 249 -19.19 -48.63 -41.12
CA SER A 249 -19.64 -47.37 -41.72
C SER A 249 -20.21 -46.41 -40.68
N GLN A 250 -20.95 -46.93 -39.70
CA GLN A 250 -21.48 -46.13 -38.60
C GLN A 250 -20.37 -45.58 -37.69
N LEU A 251 -19.28 -46.33 -37.47
CA LEU A 251 -18.11 -45.83 -36.75
C LEU A 251 -17.46 -44.65 -37.50
N LYS A 252 -17.25 -44.77 -38.81
CA LYS A 252 -16.72 -43.64 -39.60
C LYS A 252 -17.63 -42.42 -39.52
N LYS A 253 -18.95 -42.63 -39.55
CA LYS A 253 -19.93 -41.55 -39.36
C LYS A 253 -19.82 -40.91 -37.98
N SER A 254 -19.65 -41.69 -36.91
CA SER A 254 -19.52 -41.11 -35.56
C SER A 254 -18.30 -40.18 -35.44
N LEU A 255 -17.19 -40.48 -36.13
CA LEU A 255 -16.03 -39.58 -36.20
C LEU A 255 -16.38 -38.23 -36.87
N ALA A 256 -17.22 -38.24 -37.90
CA ALA A 256 -17.69 -37.00 -38.55
C ALA A 256 -18.61 -36.20 -37.61
N ASP A 257 -19.50 -36.89 -36.89
CA ASP A 257 -20.39 -36.27 -35.91
C ASP A 257 -19.57 -35.66 -34.74
N GLU A 258 -18.55 -36.36 -34.24
CA GLU A 258 -17.60 -35.85 -33.24
C GLU A 258 -16.85 -34.61 -33.74
N ALA A 259 -16.36 -34.63 -34.98
CA ALA A 259 -15.74 -33.46 -35.60
C ALA A 259 -16.67 -32.24 -35.60
N GLU A 260 -17.96 -32.42 -35.91
CA GLU A 260 -18.95 -31.35 -35.90
C GLU A 260 -19.19 -30.78 -34.50
N VAL A 261 -19.21 -31.63 -33.47
CA VAL A 261 -19.32 -31.20 -32.07
C VAL A 261 -18.14 -30.30 -31.66
N HIS A 262 -16.91 -30.70 -31.99
CA HIS A 262 -15.71 -29.91 -31.68
C HIS A 262 -15.68 -28.57 -32.44
N LEU A 263 -16.11 -28.56 -33.71
CA LEU A 263 -16.21 -27.33 -34.49
C LEU A 263 -17.29 -26.36 -33.95
N LYS A 264 -18.43 -26.90 -33.50
CA LYS A 264 -19.46 -26.10 -32.81
C LYS A 264 -18.94 -25.56 -31.48
N PHE A 265 -18.17 -26.35 -30.74
CA PHE A 265 -17.54 -25.92 -29.49
C PHE A 265 -16.52 -24.79 -29.71
N SER A 266 -15.64 -24.91 -30.71
CA SER A 266 -14.67 -23.86 -31.05
C SER A 266 -15.38 -22.55 -31.45
N SER A 267 -16.46 -22.65 -32.23
CA SER A 267 -17.29 -21.50 -32.60
C SER A 267 -17.90 -20.80 -31.37
N LYS A 268 -18.39 -21.58 -30.38
CA LYS A 268 -18.92 -21.03 -29.12
C LYS A 268 -17.84 -20.39 -28.26
N LEU A 269 -16.66 -21.01 -28.15
CA LEU A 269 -15.51 -20.39 -27.46
C LEU A 269 -15.18 -19.02 -28.08
N GLN A 270 -15.22 -18.93 -29.41
CA GLN A 270 -14.98 -17.66 -30.08
C GLN A 270 -16.06 -16.62 -29.78
N SER A 271 -17.35 -16.97 -29.93
CA SER A 271 -18.45 -16.01 -29.80
C SER A 271 -18.80 -15.63 -28.37
N GLU A 272 -18.68 -16.57 -27.43
CA GLU A 272 -19.15 -16.41 -26.05
C GLU A 272 -18.02 -16.11 -25.06
N VAL A 273 -16.75 -16.34 -25.45
CA VAL A 273 -15.59 -16.13 -24.56
C VAL A 273 -14.57 -15.16 -25.17
N GLU A 274 -13.96 -15.49 -26.31
CA GLU A 274 -12.89 -14.68 -26.91
C GLU A 274 -13.36 -13.28 -27.29
N LYS A 275 -14.46 -13.18 -28.05
CA LYS A 275 -15.01 -11.89 -28.49
C LYS A 275 -15.42 -11.01 -27.31
N PRO A 276 -16.21 -11.47 -26.31
CA PRO A 276 -16.52 -10.68 -25.12
C PRO A 276 -15.28 -10.17 -24.38
N LEU A 277 -14.24 -11.01 -24.24
CA LEU A 277 -12.97 -10.58 -23.65
C LEU A 277 -12.27 -9.48 -24.47
N LEU A 278 -12.36 -9.48 -25.79
CA LEU A 278 -11.70 -8.45 -26.62
C LEU A 278 -12.44 -7.11 -26.61
N ILE A 279 -13.77 -7.16 -26.71
CA ILE A 279 -14.63 -5.95 -26.83
C ILE A 279 -14.97 -5.32 -25.48
N PHE A 280 -14.70 -6.00 -24.36
CA PHE A 280 -14.98 -5.43 -23.05
C PHE A 280 -14.21 -4.11 -22.86
N ARG A 281 -14.97 -3.02 -22.66
CA ARG A 281 -14.50 -1.64 -22.49
C ARG A 281 -13.59 -1.14 -23.63
N GLU A 282 -14.05 -1.12 -24.88
CA GLU A 282 -13.21 -0.70 -26.03
C GLU A 282 -12.56 0.69 -25.88
N ASN A 283 -13.26 1.63 -25.24
CA ASN A 283 -12.76 2.99 -25.01
C ASN A 283 -11.78 3.12 -23.82
N PHE A 284 -11.48 2.02 -23.12
CA PHE A 284 -10.71 2.02 -21.87
C PHE A 284 -9.42 2.84 -21.92
N LYS A 285 -8.59 2.67 -22.96
CA LYS A 285 -7.31 3.39 -23.08
C LYS A 285 -7.52 4.91 -23.19
N LYS A 286 -8.60 5.34 -23.84
CA LYS A 286 -8.96 6.75 -23.98
C LYS A 286 -9.43 7.31 -22.63
N ASP A 287 -10.26 6.56 -21.91
CA ASP A 287 -10.76 6.96 -20.59
C ASP A 287 -9.63 7.06 -19.56
N MET A 288 -8.73 6.08 -19.54
CA MET A 288 -7.55 6.10 -18.65
C MET A 288 -6.67 7.34 -18.89
N LYS A 289 -6.43 7.72 -20.16
CA LYS A 289 -5.71 8.97 -20.49
C LYS A 289 -6.47 10.22 -20.04
N LYS A 290 -7.80 10.23 -20.16
CA LYS A 290 -8.64 11.35 -19.70
C LYS A 290 -8.51 11.53 -18.19
N PHE A 291 -8.58 10.44 -17.42
CA PHE A 291 -8.45 10.49 -15.96
C PHE A 291 -7.04 10.90 -15.52
N ASP A 292 -6.01 10.36 -16.18
CA ASP A 292 -4.62 10.75 -15.94
C ASP A 292 -4.39 12.24 -16.16
N HIS A 293 -4.88 12.77 -17.28
CA HIS A 293 -4.77 14.20 -17.58
C HIS A 293 -5.50 15.06 -16.55
N HIS A 294 -6.73 14.69 -16.18
CA HIS A 294 -7.51 15.43 -15.18
C HIS A 294 -6.78 15.46 -13.82
N MET A 295 -6.27 14.32 -13.35
CA MET A 295 -5.52 14.25 -12.09
C MET A 295 -4.22 15.07 -12.14
N ALA A 296 -3.51 15.02 -13.27
CA ALA A 296 -2.29 15.82 -13.48
C ALA A 296 -2.59 17.32 -13.41
N ASP A 297 -3.68 17.78 -14.03
CA ASP A 297 -4.10 19.18 -13.98
C ASP A 297 -4.44 19.64 -12.56
N LEU A 298 -5.14 18.82 -11.78
CA LEU A 298 -5.45 19.11 -10.38
C LEU A 298 -4.18 19.19 -9.52
N ARG A 299 -3.24 18.26 -9.71
CA ARG A 299 -1.94 18.29 -9.03
C ARG A 299 -1.11 19.52 -9.42
N LYS A 300 -1.16 19.95 -10.69
CA LYS A 300 -0.52 21.19 -11.16
C LYS A 300 -1.14 22.43 -10.52
N GLN A 301 -2.47 22.48 -10.41
CA GLN A 301 -3.16 23.56 -9.71
C GLN A 301 -2.75 23.61 -8.23
N LEU A 302 -2.70 22.45 -7.55
CA LEU A 302 -2.24 22.34 -6.17
C LEU A 302 -0.80 22.85 -5.99
N ALA A 303 0.11 22.44 -6.87
CA ALA A 303 1.50 22.90 -6.85
C ALA A 303 1.61 24.43 -7.03
N SER A 304 0.83 25.00 -7.95
CA SER A 304 0.75 26.46 -8.16
C SER A 304 0.25 27.19 -6.91
N ARG A 305 -0.79 26.66 -6.25
CA ARG A 305 -1.31 27.22 -4.99
C ARG A 305 -0.28 27.16 -3.87
N ASN A 306 0.43 26.05 -3.73
CA ASN A 306 1.50 25.93 -2.73
C ASN A 306 2.66 26.89 -2.99
N ALA A 307 3.09 27.06 -4.24
CA ALA A 307 4.09 28.06 -4.59
C ALA A 307 3.65 29.50 -4.21
N ALA A 308 2.36 29.82 -4.40
CA ALA A 308 1.81 31.09 -3.97
C ALA A 308 1.80 31.25 -2.43
N VAL A 309 1.46 30.19 -1.69
CA VAL A 309 1.53 30.19 -0.22
C VAL A 309 2.95 30.39 0.28
N GLU A 310 3.94 29.68 -0.30
CA GLU A 310 5.35 29.84 0.09
C GLU A 310 5.86 31.25 -0.20
N LYS A 311 5.48 31.84 -1.34
CA LYS A 311 5.79 33.24 -1.66
C LYS A 311 5.17 34.20 -0.64
N ALA A 312 3.93 33.97 -0.23
CA ALA A 312 3.24 34.79 0.77
C ALA A 312 3.90 34.66 2.15
N ARG A 313 4.26 33.44 2.57
CA ARG A 313 5.00 33.16 3.81
C ARG A 313 6.35 33.87 3.84
N LYS A 314 7.12 33.80 2.74
CA LYS A 314 8.39 34.54 2.61
C LYS A 314 8.17 36.05 2.72
N ALA A 315 7.19 36.59 2.02
CA ALA A 315 6.86 38.01 2.10
C ALA A 315 6.47 38.44 3.52
N LEU A 316 5.69 37.63 4.25
CA LEU A 316 5.37 37.88 5.65
C LEU A 316 6.62 37.88 6.53
N ALA A 317 7.50 36.88 6.39
CA ALA A 317 8.74 36.80 7.14
C ALA A 317 9.65 38.02 6.91
N ASP A 318 9.80 38.46 5.66
CA ASP A 318 10.58 39.65 5.30
C ASP A 318 10.00 40.93 5.93
N ARG A 319 8.65 41.06 5.97
CA ARG A 319 7.98 42.21 6.60
C ARG A 319 8.06 42.18 8.12
N GLN A 320 8.07 41.01 8.73
CA GLN A 320 8.26 40.86 10.17
C GLN A 320 9.68 41.26 10.57
N LYS A 321 10.69 40.80 9.81
CA LYS A 321 12.09 41.21 10.00
C LYS A 321 12.29 42.73 9.86
N ASP A 322 11.64 43.36 8.88
CA ASP A 322 11.68 44.82 8.70
C ASP A 322 11.07 45.57 9.89
N LEU A 323 9.98 45.07 10.46
CA LEU A 323 9.36 45.63 11.68
C LEU A 323 10.29 45.50 12.89
N ASP A 324 10.92 44.34 13.07
CA ASP A 324 11.84 44.09 14.19
C ASP A 324 13.06 45.01 14.12
N LEU A 325 13.67 45.16 12.93
CA LEU A 325 14.80 46.07 12.71
C LEU A 325 14.46 47.52 13.02
N LYS A 326 13.28 48.00 12.61
CA LYS A 326 12.83 49.37 12.92
C LYS A 326 12.56 49.55 14.41
N THR A 327 12.04 48.53 15.08
CA THR A 327 11.81 48.55 16.53
C THR A 327 13.13 48.67 17.28
N GLN A 328 14.16 47.88 16.89
CA GLN A 328 15.51 48.01 17.45
C GLN A 328 16.15 49.39 17.20
N GLN A 329 15.91 50.00 16.03
CA GLN A 329 16.42 51.35 15.75
C GLN A 329 15.83 52.40 16.70
N LEU A 330 14.56 52.26 17.11
CA LEU A 330 13.93 53.16 18.06
C LEU A 330 14.56 53.04 19.46
N GLU A 331 14.91 51.83 19.88
CA GLU A 331 15.60 51.57 21.16
C GLU A 331 16.99 52.23 21.22
N ILE A 332 17.70 52.29 20.08
CA ILE A 332 19.01 52.93 19.97
C ILE A 332 18.88 54.46 19.87
N LYS A 333 17.88 54.95 19.14
CA LYS A 333 17.68 56.38 18.89
C LYS A 333 16.20 56.73 18.86
N LEU A 334 15.74 57.40 19.92
CA LEU A 334 14.37 57.91 19.98
C LEU A 334 14.17 59.03 18.95
N ASN A 335 13.23 58.84 18.02
CA ASN A 335 12.95 59.78 16.95
C ASN A 335 11.50 59.59 16.46
N SER A 336 10.71 60.66 16.43
CA SER A 336 9.31 60.64 15.99
C SER A 336 9.13 60.13 14.54
N LYS A 337 10.12 60.32 13.67
CA LYS A 337 10.12 59.73 12.32
C LYS A 337 10.20 58.20 12.35
N ILE A 338 10.99 57.63 13.27
CA ILE A 338 11.14 56.18 13.42
C ILE A 338 9.85 55.56 13.97
N GLU A 339 9.15 56.25 14.88
CA GLU A 339 7.84 55.82 15.37
C GLU A 339 6.79 55.72 14.25
N GLU A 340 6.74 56.69 13.33
CA GLU A 340 5.86 56.64 12.16
C GLU A 340 6.25 55.52 11.18
N ASP A 341 7.55 55.28 10.98
CA ASP A 341 8.03 54.17 10.16
C ASP A 341 7.69 52.80 10.77
N ILE A 342 7.69 52.66 12.10
CA ILE A 342 7.22 51.45 12.81
C ILE A 342 5.71 51.25 12.59
N LYS A 343 4.89 52.30 12.73
CA LYS A 343 3.43 52.20 12.47
C LYS A 343 3.19 51.71 11.04
N LYS A 344 3.94 52.23 10.06
CA LYS A 344 3.87 51.81 8.65
C LYS A 344 4.31 50.36 8.44
N ALA A 345 5.42 49.94 9.06
CA ALA A 345 5.91 48.57 8.97
C ALA A 345 4.94 47.57 9.62
N ARG A 346 4.36 47.92 10.78
CA ARG A 346 3.36 47.11 11.47
C ARG A 346 2.12 46.91 10.60
N ARG A 347 1.57 47.98 9.99
CA ARG A 347 0.46 47.88 9.03
C ARG A 347 0.78 46.94 7.85
N LYS A 348 1.99 47.06 7.27
CA LYS A 348 2.44 46.21 6.17
C LYS A 348 2.61 44.74 6.57
N SER A 349 3.08 44.45 7.78
CA SER A 349 3.16 43.08 8.30
C SER A 349 1.76 42.50 8.54
N THR A 350 0.87 43.24 9.21
CA THR A 350 -0.52 42.80 9.44
C THR A 350 -1.26 42.53 8.13
N GLN A 351 -1.09 43.39 7.12
CA GLN A 351 -1.66 43.18 5.78
C GLN A 351 -1.10 41.92 5.10
N ALA A 352 0.20 41.66 5.20
CA ALA A 352 0.81 40.45 4.65
C ALA A 352 0.31 39.19 5.36
N GLY A 353 0.08 39.26 6.68
CA GLY A 353 -0.52 38.19 7.46
C GLY A 353 -1.94 37.87 7.01
N GLN A 354 -2.79 38.90 6.88
CA GLN A 354 -4.15 38.73 6.37
C GLN A 354 -4.17 38.08 4.98
N CYS A 355 -3.36 38.55 4.03
CA CYS A 355 -3.25 37.94 2.70
C CYS A 355 -2.74 36.48 2.72
N SER A 356 -1.96 36.10 3.73
CA SER A 356 -1.39 34.75 3.86
C SER A 356 -2.35 33.74 4.51
N PHE A 357 -3.26 34.19 5.38
CA PHE A 357 -4.14 33.32 6.17
C PHE A 357 -5.65 33.42 5.82
N SER A 358 -6.10 34.45 5.09
CA SER A 358 -7.54 34.70 4.88
C SER A 358 -8.11 34.21 3.54
N ARG A 359 -7.33 33.54 2.69
CA ARG A 359 -7.86 32.81 1.53
C ARG A 359 -7.94 31.33 1.91
N PRO A 360 -9.14 30.80 2.21
CA PRO A 360 -9.26 29.45 2.74
C PRO A 360 -8.68 28.46 1.73
N LEU A 361 -7.65 27.73 2.16
CA LEU A 361 -7.22 26.46 1.59
C LEU A 361 -8.32 25.43 1.88
N ASN A 362 -9.49 25.59 1.26
CA ASN A 362 -10.57 24.62 1.36
C ASN A 362 -10.35 23.57 0.28
N LEU A 363 -9.46 22.61 0.56
CA LEU A 363 -9.27 21.42 -0.27
C LEU A 363 -10.36 20.34 -0.04
N GLY A 364 -11.34 20.60 0.84
CA GLY A 364 -12.34 19.64 1.27
C GLY A 364 -13.47 19.33 0.28
N ASN A 365 -13.61 20.07 -0.83
CA ASN A 365 -14.77 19.92 -1.74
C ASN A 365 -14.44 19.31 -3.11
N LEU A 366 -13.28 18.64 -3.27
CA LEU A 366 -12.94 18.04 -4.57
C LEU A 366 -13.39 16.58 -4.76
N LEU A 367 -14.14 16.01 -3.81
CA LEU A 367 -14.54 14.58 -3.83
C LEU A 367 -16.04 14.32 -3.72
N ASP A 368 -16.90 15.34 -3.76
CA ASP A 368 -18.35 15.14 -3.59
C ASP A 368 -19.13 14.95 -4.89
N HIS A 369 -18.49 14.90 -6.07
CA HIS A 369 -19.16 14.71 -7.36
C HIS A 369 -18.57 13.55 -8.18
N SER A 370 -18.40 12.39 -7.55
CA SER A 370 -18.23 11.12 -8.25
C SER A 370 -18.81 9.93 -7.48
N HIS A 371 -19.92 10.14 -6.79
CA HIS A 371 -20.88 9.06 -6.52
C HIS A 371 -21.86 9.04 -7.68
N ASP A 372 -21.53 8.18 -8.64
CA ASP A 372 -22.38 7.47 -9.61
C ASP A 372 -21.58 7.30 -10.91
N ASP A 373 -21.50 6.05 -11.34
CA ASP A 373 -20.79 5.51 -12.50
C ASP A 373 -19.26 5.31 -12.38
N VAL A 374 -18.85 4.11 -11.92
CA VAL A 374 -18.12 3.05 -12.67
C VAL A 374 -17.64 1.94 -11.75
#